data_AF-A0A368W2G9-F1
#
_entry.id   AF-A0A368W2G9-F1
#
_cell.length_a   1.000
_cell.length_b   1.000
_cell.length_c   1.000
_cell.angle_alpha   90.00
_cell.angle_beta   90.00
_cell.angle_gamma   90.00
#
_symmetry.space_group_name_H-M   'P 1'
#
loop_
_entity.id
_entity.type
_entity.pdbx_description
1 polymer ?
#
loop_
_entity_poly.entity_id
_entity_poly.type
_entity_poly.pdbx_seq_one_letter_code
_entity_poly.pdbx_strand_id
1 'polypeptide(L)'
;MNTKRSYLSVVMAVSLLLALFSPLSPAAASEKETPMQSYVSAMQPGWNLGNTFDAFNPNDPTTEGDETAWGNPRVTKEFIKEIKKQGFKSIRIPITWDKRMGGAPDYTINPDWMNRVQEVVDWSLKEGLYVMINVHHDAWKWLRTMPANHDEVMARYTAIWTQIADRFKNHSNKLMFESINEPEFLDVDTTKQLEYLDEINTTFVHLVRQSGGNNDVRPLVLPTLYCNAEKLRVDSLVNTIAKLNDPNLIATVHYYGLWHFGVNIANYTKFEGDAIKDVDTTISNVYDAFVSKGIPVIVGEYGLLGWDAADGVPQHGEMLKFIEYFTSKSVENKITLMLWDNGGRFDRRALQWRDPELYNLIKVSLKGRSSTGESDLIFVRKDAAAQDTVVHVNLNGNVLTSIKNGDYELIRGTDYVLNGEDLTLKADYLAKLTDSAELGEVALLTTRFNKGADWTFHVLYNDTPVLQNAEGTTGSFAIPTSFNGDRLATMEAVYATGGNAGPHNWTSFKEFGRNYLPSYASNEIKLTQGFFNEVNDGVVILKFHFWSGAIIEYKITKNGTSITGTAS
;
A
#
# COMPACT_ATOMS: atom_id res chain seq x y z
N MET A 1 15.26 -60.98 58.33
CA MET A 1 16.42 -60.89 57.41
C MET A 1 15.93 -61.14 56.00
N ASN A 2 15.98 -60.12 55.14
CA ASN A 2 16.11 -60.15 53.67
C ASN A 2 15.56 -58.85 53.07
N THR A 3 16.42 -57.84 52.99
CA THR A 3 16.15 -56.59 52.28
C THR A 3 16.64 -56.71 50.84
N LYS A 4 15.70 -56.86 49.90
CA LYS A 4 15.93 -56.57 48.48
C LYS A 4 16.22 -55.07 48.35
N ARG A 5 17.43 -54.68 47.92
CA ARG A 5 17.70 -53.33 47.42
C ARG A 5 17.67 -53.33 45.90
N SER A 6 16.90 -52.37 45.41
CA SER A 6 16.36 -52.21 44.08
C SER A 6 17.43 -51.74 43.08
N TYR A 7 17.48 -52.41 41.92
CA TYR A 7 18.28 -52.04 40.75
C TYR A 7 17.73 -50.82 39.99
N LEU A 8 16.70 -50.13 40.51
CA LEU A 8 16.05 -49.00 39.83
C LEU A 8 16.81 -47.66 39.97
N SER A 9 17.71 -47.52 40.94
CA SER A 9 18.36 -46.23 41.22
C SER A 9 19.58 -45.92 40.35
N VAL A 10 20.18 -46.92 39.70
CA VAL A 10 21.37 -46.70 38.85
C VAL A 10 20.98 -46.37 37.40
N VAL A 11 19.84 -46.87 36.92
CA VAL A 11 19.38 -46.56 35.55
C VAL A 11 18.82 -45.12 35.46
N MET A 12 18.25 -44.58 36.54
CA MET A 12 17.67 -43.23 36.53
C MET A 12 18.73 -42.11 36.62
N ALA A 13 19.94 -42.40 37.14
CA ALA A 13 21.02 -41.42 37.23
C ALA A 13 21.79 -41.25 35.91
N VAL A 14 21.84 -42.27 35.05
CA VAL A 14 22.47 -42.17 33.73
C VAL A 14 21.55 -41.45 32.73
N SER A 15 20.23 -41.59 32.86
CA SER A 15 19.24 -40.88 32.04
C SER A 15 19.18 -39.37 32.31
N LEU A 16 19.48 -38.93 33.55
CA LEU A 16 19.52 -37.50 33.89
C LEU A 16 20.83 -36.79 33.50
N LEU A 17 21.93 -37.53 33.29
CA LEU A 17 23.20 -36.96 32.81
C LEU A 17 23.28 -36.83 31.28
N LEU A 18 22.44 -37.57 30.55
CA LEU A 18 22.28 -37.41 29.09
C LEU A 18 21.27 -36.30 28.70
N ALA A 19 20.45 -35.82 29.63
CA ALA A 19 19.53 -34.69 29.42
C ALA A 19 20.20 -33.31 29.60
N LEU A 20 21.46 -33.27 30.05
CA LEU A 20 22.25 -32.03 30.21
C LEU A 20 23.13 -31.69 29.00
N PHE A 21 23.11 -32.52 27.97
CA PHE A 21 23.72 -32.25 26.68
C PHE A 21 22.68 -32.44 25.58
N SER A 22 21.68 -31.56 25.53
CA SER A 22 21.03 -31.29 24.25
C SER A 22 22.15 -30.90 23.28
N PRO A 23 22.32 -31.58 22.13
CA PRO A 23 23.19 -31.03 21.11
C PRO A 23 22.61 -29.64 20.82
N LEU A 24 23.39 -28.59 21.08
CA LEU A 24 23.18 -27.31 20.44
C LEU A 24 23.08 -27.65 18.96
N SER A 25 21.86 -27.67 18.42
CA SER A 25 21.68 -27.62 16.98
C SER A 25 22.59 -26.48 16.54
N PRO A 26 23.58 -26.73 15.67
CA PRO A 26 24.38 -25.64 15.16
C PRO A 26 23.36 -24.62 14.65
N ALA A 27 23.40 -23.40 15.20
CA ALA A 27 22.62 -22.30 14.66
C ALA A 27 22.85 -22.37 13.15
N ALA A 28 21.77 -22.61 12.39
CA ALA A 28 21.86 -22.80 10.95
C ALA A 28 22.79 -21.70 10.44
N ALA A 29 23.94 -22.10 9.90
CA ALA A 29 24.91 -21.12 9.44
C ALA A 29 24.14 -20.23 8.47
N SER A 30 23.95 -18.95 8.85
CA SER A 30 23.27 -17.97 8.02
C SER A 30 23.87 -18.10 6.64
N GLU A 31 23.10 -18.59 5.67
CA GLU A 31 23.59 -18.70 4.29
C GLU A 31 24.14 -17.33 3.90
N LYS A 32 25.34 -17.34 3.30
CA LYS A 32 26.02 -16.11 2.94
C LYS A 32 25.19 -15.42 1.85
N GLU A 33 24.73 -14.22 2.15
CA GLU A 33 23.94 -13.38 1.23
C GLU A 33 24.62 -13.30 -0.15
N THR A 34 23.86 -13.51 -1.23
CA THR A 34 24.38 -13.42 -2.59
C THR A 34 24.70 -11.97 -2.96
N PRO A 35 25.61 -11.72 -3.93
CA PRO A 35 25.88 -10.36 -4.37
C PRO A 35 24.63 -9.60 -4.84
N MET A 36 23.69 -10.29 -5.50
CA MET A 36 22.44 -9.66 -5.96
C MET A 36 21.48 -9.38 -4.81
N GLN A 37 21.46 -10.22 -3.77
CA GLN A 37 20.76 -9.89 -2.52
C GLN A 37 21.35 -8.64 -1.86
N SER A 38 22.68 -8.53 -1.76
CA SER A 38 23.31 -7.29 -1.24
C SER A 38 23.01 -6.06 -2.09
N TYR A 39 22.94 -6.20 -3.43
CA TYR A 39 22.54 -5.14 -4.35
C TYR A 39 21.12 -4.65 -4.04
N VAL A 40 20.15 -5.58 -3.93
CA VAL A 40 18.75 -5.24 -3.66
C VAL A 40 18.58 -4.69 -2.24
N SER A 41 19.20 -5.29 -1.23
CA SER A 41 19.22 -4.77 0.14
C SER A 41 19.73 -3.31 0.22
N ALA A 42 20.68 -2.92 -0.64
CA ALA A 42 21.19 -1.55 -0.71
C ALA A 42 20.20 -0.53 -1.32
N MET A 43 19.16 -0.99 -2.02
CA MET A 43 18.11 -0.15 -2.61
C MET A 43 17.09 0.35 -1.58
N GLN A 44 17.00 -0.28 -0.41
CA GLN A 44 15.95 0.00 0.58
C GLN A 44 16.16 1.35 1.30
N PRO A 45 15.15 2.25 1.35
CA PRO A 45 13.83 2.18 0.71
C PRO A 45 13.81 2.78 -0.71
N GLY A 46 12.83 2.37 -1.51
CA GLY A 46 12.55 2.93 -2.83
C GLY A 46 11.29 3.78 -2.92
N TRP A 47 11.20 4.58 -3.99
CA TRP A 47 10.07 5.46 -4.31
C TRP A 47 9.73 5.37 -5.81
N ASN A 48 8.45 5.37 -6.18
CA ASN A 48 8.00 5.37 -7.58
C ASN A 48 7.65 6.77 -8.07
N LEU A 49 8.16 7.12 -9.24
CA LEU A 49 7.77 8.31 -10.01
C LEU A 49 6.46 8.08 -10.78
N GLY A 50 5.41 7.69 -10.06
CA GLY A 50 4.11 7.34 -10.65
C GLY A 50 3.42 8.53 -11.32
N ASN A 51 2.50 8.25 -12.24
CA ASN A 51 1.72 9.21 -13.01
C ASN A 51 2.55 10.34 -13.65
N THR A 52 3.70 9.97 -14.19
CA THR A 52 4.70 10.83 -14.83
C THR A 52 4.99 10.32 -16.24
N PHE A 53 6.06 9.53 -16.44
CA PHE A 53 6.39 8.97 -17.75
C PHE A 53 5.47 7.82 -18.15
N ASP A 54 4.78 7.23 -17.19
CA ASP A 54 3.69 6.29 -17.37
C ASP A 54 2.39 6.94 -17.86
N ALA A 55 2.22 8.25 -17.67
CA ALA A 55 1.02 8.96 -18.06
C ALA A 55 0.82 8.97 -19.59
N PHE A 56 -0.44 9.11 -20.01
CA PHE A 56 -0.83 9.29 -21.40
C PHE A 56 -2.06 10.20 -21.48
N ASN A 57 -2.36 10.74 -22.66
CA ASN A 57 -3.52 11.61 -22.82
C ASN A 57 -4.82 10.82 -22.52
N PRO A 58 -5.56 11.15 -21.45
CA PRO A 58 -6.76 10.40 -21.09
C PRO A 58 -7.95 10.71 -22.01
N ASN A 59 -7.93 11.85 -22.70
CA ASN A 59 -9.02 12.33 -23.56
C ASN A 59 -8.87 11.89 -25.01
N ASP A 60 -7.64 11.56 -25.41
CA ASP A 60 -7.36 10.99 -26.71
C ASP A 60 -6.22 9.98 -26.60
N PRO A 61 -6.53 8.68 -26.45
CA PRO A 61 -5.52 7.62 -26.33
C PRO A 61 -4.71 7.44 -27.62
N THR A 62 -5.02 8.17 -28.69
CA THR A 62 -4.27 8.18 -29.95
C THR A 62 -3.18 9.23 -30.02
N THR A 63 -3.15 10.19 -29.08
CA THR A 63 -2.15 11.27 -29.04
C THR A 63 -1.08 11.06 -27.98
N GLU A 64 0.08 11.68 -28.18
CA GLU A 64 1.30 11.39 -27.41
C GLU A 64 1.16 11.74 -25.92
N GLY A 65 0.46 12.83 -25.57
CA GLY A 65 0.60 13.46 -24.25
C GLY A 65 2.08 13.76 -23.92
N ASP A 66 2.37 14.37 -22.77
CA ASP A 66 3.72 14.30 -22.20
C ASP A 66 3.64 13.80 -20.75
N GLU A 67 4.77 13.82 -20.04
CA GLU A 67 4.85 13.39 -18.65
C GLU A 67 3.94 14.17 -17.67
N THR A 68 3.26 15.23 -18.15
CA THR A 68 2.31 16.04 -17.38
C THR A 68 0.85 15.69 -17.64
N ALA A 69 0.57 14.72 -18.52
CA ALA A 69 -0.80 14.39 -18.99
C ALA A 69 -1.78 14.04 -17.86
N TRP A 70 -1.29 13.56 -16.72
CA TRP A 70 -2.08 13.23 -15.52
C TRP A 70 -1.90 14.25 -14.37
N GLY A 71 -1.49 15.49 -14.67
CA GLY A 71 -1.54 16.63 -13.75
C GLY A 71 -0.27 16.87 -12.91
N ASN A 72 0.68 15.94 -12.93
CA ASN A 72 1.99 16.14 -12.34
C ASN A 72 2.81 17.18 -13.12
N PRO A 73 3.64 18.00 -12.44
CA PRO A 73 4.58 18.87 -13.14
C PRO A 73 5.68 18.04 -13.80
N ARG A 74 6.35 18.60 -14.81
CA ARG A 74 7.59 18.01 -15.34
C ARG A 74 8.59 17.80 -14.21
N VAL A 75 9.32 16.69 -14.28
CA VAL A 75 10.33 16.33 -13.28
C VAL A 75 11.44 17.36 -13.26
N THR A 76 11.86 17.80 -12.08
CA THR A 76 13.00 18.71 -11.91
C THR A 76 14.16 18.00 -11.22
N LYS A 77 15.37 18.53 -11.41
CA LYS A 77 16.54 18.01 -10.69
C LYS A 77 16.43 18.25 -9.18
N GLU A 78 15.83 19.37 -8.80
CA GLU A 78 15.55 19.75 -7.41
C GLU A 78 14.62 18.72 -6.75
N PHE A 79 13.62 18.24 -7.47
CA PHE A 79 12.74 17.18 -7.01
C PHE A 79 13.51 15.88 -6.73
N ILE A 80 14.36 15.42 -7.65
CA ILE A 80 15.18 14.20 -7.46
C ILE A 80 16.11 14.34 -6.25
N LYS A 81 16.74 15.52 -6.08
CA LYS A 81 17.57 15.82 -4.91
C LYS A 81 16.76 15.79 -3.62
N GLU A 82 15.53 16.29 -3.63
CA GLU A 82 14.68 16.24 -2.44
C GLU A 82 14.28 14.81 -2.10
N ILE A 83 13.88 13.98 -3.07
CA ILE A 83 13.64 12.54 -2.85
C ILE A 83 14.85 11.85 -2.21
N LYS A 84 16.07 12.15 -2.69
CA LYS A 84 17.29 11.64 -2.06
C LYS A 84 17.46 12.13 -0.62
N LYS A 85 17.16 13.39 -0.34
CA LYS A 85 17.24 14.01 1.00
C LYS A 85 16.21 13.44 1.97
N GLN A 86 15.06 12.98 1.48
CA GLN A 86 14.09 12.18 2.22
C GLN A 86 14.62 10.76 2.53
N GLY A 87 15.86 10.42 2.19
CA GLY A 87 16.51 9.18 2.61
C GLY A 87 16.19 7.96 1.75
N PHE A 88 15.45 8.12 0.65
CA PHE A 88 15.30 7.07 -0.36
C PHE A 88 16.67 6.74 -0.97
N LYS A 89 16.86 5.46 -1.27
CA LYS A 89 18.08 4.93 -1.89
C LYS A 89 17.86 4.44 -3.30
N SER A 90 16.60 4.21 -3.69
CA SER A 90 16.23 3.82 -5.04
C SER A 90 15.00 4.60 -5.55
N ILE A 91 14.89 4.72 -6.87
CA ILE A 91 13.75 5.31 -7.56
C ILE A 91 13.34 4.41 -8.72
N ARG A 92 12.04 4.12 -8.84
CA ARG A 92 11.46 3.45 -10.01
C ARG A 92 10.79 4.52 -10.88
N ILE A 93 11.12 4.51 -12.16
CA ILE A 93 10.64 5.46 -13.16
C ILE A 93 9.79 4.63 -14.13
N PRO A 94 8.48 4.48 -13.85
CA PRO A 94 7.57 3.77 -14.73
C PRO A 94 7.37 4.57 -16.04
N ILE A 95 7.48 3.92 -17.19
CA ILE A 95 7.44 4.58 -18.50
C ILE A 95 6.48 3.85 -19.44
N THR A 96 5.51 4.58 -19.98
CA THR A 96 4.65 4.09 -21.06
C THR A 96 5.22 4.57 -22.40
N TRP A 97 5.54 3.65 -23.30
CA TRP A 97 6.15 3.96 -24.60
C TRP A 97 5.11 4.09 -25.71
N ASP A 98 3.94 3.48 -25.54
CA ASP A 98 2.83 3.56 -26.49
C ASP A 98 2.49 5.00 -26.91
N LYS A 99 2.38 5.22 -28.23
CA LYS A 99 2.22 6.54 -28.87
C LYS A 99 3.41 7.50 -28.73
N ARG A 100 4.59 7.04 -28.32
CA ARG A 100 5.87 7.79 -28.36
C ARG A 100 6.90 7.08 -29.25
N MET A 101 6.42 6.46 -30.31
CA MET A 101 7.22 5.69 -31.26
C MET A 101 6.63 5.77 -32.67
N GLY A 102 7.49 5.59 -33.67
CA GLY A 102 7.07 5.40 -35.06
C GLY A 102 6.32 4.08 -35.28
N GLY A 103 5.88 3.86 -36.52
CA GLY A 103 5.21 2.62 -36.92
C GLY A 103 6.17 1.43 -37.11
N ALA A 104 5.58 0.27 -37.40
CA ALA A 104 6.31 -0.93 -37.80
C ALA A 104 7.13 -0.69 -39.09
N PRO A 105 8.23 -1.45 -39.30
CA PRO A 105 8.78 -2.47 -38.39
C PRO A 105 9.74 -1.93 -37.34
N ASP A 106 10.18 -0.68 -37.47
CA ASP A 106 11.28 -0.14 -36.66
C ASP A 106 10.82 0.27 -35.25
N TYR A 107 9.57 0.72 -35.12
CA TYR A 107 9.01 1.25 -33.87
C TYR A 107 9.95 2.23 -33.17
N THR A 108 10.61 3.09 -33.95
CA THR A 108 11.64 4.03 -33.46
C THR A 108 11.05 4.92 -32.38
N ILE A 109 11.58 4.85 -31.16
CA ILE A 109 11.14 5.67 -30.03
C ILE A 109 11.43 7.14 -30.36
N ASN A 110 10.47 8.01 -30.06
CA ASN A 110 10.63 9.45 -30.23
C ASN A 110 11.92 9.90 -29.49
N PRO A 111 12.90 10.49 -30.19
CA PRO A 111 14.19 10.81 -29.62
C PRO A 111 14.09 11.81 -28.46
N ASP A 112 13.16 12.75 -28.50
CA ASP A 112 12.96 13.74 -27.43
C ASP A 112 12.41 13.06 -26.17
N TRP A 113 11.51 12.09 -26.33
CA TRP A 113 11.01 11.28 -25.23
C TRP A 113 12.12 10.46 -24.58
N MET A 114 12.92 9.74 -25.38
CA MET A 114 14.04 8.96 -24.87
C MET A 114 15.09 9.86 -24.19
N ASN A 115 15.39 11.03 -24.76
CA ASN A 115 16.31 12.00 -24.16
C ASN A 115 15.79 12.50 -22.81
N ARG A 116 14.49 12.77 -22.71
CA ARG A 116 13.86 13.23 -21.48
C ARG A 116 13.86 12.17 -20.38
N VAL A 117 13.56 10.91 -20.72
CA VAL A 117 13.69 9.77 -19.79
C VAL A 117 15.13 9.64 -19.31
N GLN A 118 16.10 9.67 -20.24
CA GLN A 118 17.51 9.57 -19.90
C GLN A 118 17.97 10.71 -18.98
N GLU A 119 17.50 11.94 -19.20
CA GLU A 119 17.84 13.08 -18.34
C GLU A 119 17.46 12.82 -16.87
N VAL A 120 16.28 12.28 -16.60
CA VAL A 120 15.82 11.97 -15.24
C VAL A 120 16.55 10.76 -14.66
N VAL A 121 16.87 9.75 -15.48
CA VAL A 121 17.74 8.62 -15.09
C VAL A 121 19.13 9.14 -14.67
N ASP A 122 19.73 10.02 -15.48
CA ASP A 122 21.06 10.59 -15.24
C ASP A 122 21.08 11.45 -13.97
N TRP A 123 20.05 12.27 -13.73
CA TRP A 123 19.90 13.00 -12.46
C TRP A 123 19.81 12.05 -11.26
N SER A 124 19.03 10.99 -11.36
CA SER A 124 18.84 10.03 -10.28
C SER A 124 20.12 9.25 -9.95
N LEU A 125 20.83 8.78 -10.97
CA LEU A 125 22.13 8.13 -10.82
C LEU A 125 23.19 9.07 -10.23
N LYS A 126 23.17 10.35 -10.63
CA LYS A 126 24.07 11.38 -10.10
C LYS A 126 23.86 11.69 -8.62
N GLU A 127 22.61 11.65 -8.14
CA GLU A 127 22.28 11.72 -6.70
C GLU A 127 22.57 10.39 -5.97
N GLY A 128 23.12 9.40 -6.67
CA GLY A 128 23.58 8.13 -6.12
C GLY A 128 22.48 7.11 -5.87
N LEU A 129 21.27 7.36 -6.39
CA LEU A 129 20.15 6.42 -6.31
C LEU A 129 20.39 5.20 -7.20
N TYR A 130 19.84 4.06 -6.79
CA TYR A 130 19.53 2.98 -7.71
C TYR A 130 18.30 3.36 -8.53
N VAL A 131 18.26 3.00 -9.80
CA VAL A 131 17.20 3.40 -10.73
C VAL A 131 16.61 2.17 -11.39
N MET A 132 15.29 2.02 -11.37
CA MET A 132 14.56 1.02 -12.15
C MET A 132 13.77 1.72 -13.25
N ILE A 133 13.92 1.28 -14.50
CA ILE A 133 13.08 1.70 -15.64
C ILE A 133 12.38 0.49 -16.24
N ASN A 134 11.24 0.69 -16.88
CA ASN A 134 10.45 -0.40 -17.42
C ASN A 134 9.69 -0.04 -18.71
N VAL A 135 8.86 -0.99 -19.11
CA VAL A 135 7.73 -0.81 -20.03
C VAL A 135 6.47 -0.94 -19.16
N HIS A 136 5.65 0.11 -19.06
CA HIS A 136 4.64 0.24 -18.00
C HIS A 136 3.20 -0.08 -18.46
N HIS A 137 2.39 0.92 -18.81
CA HIS A 137 1.00 0.68 -19.22
C HIS A 137 0.88 0.03 -20.61
N ASP A 138 1.97 -0.05 -21.37
CA ASP A 138 2.08 -0.88 -22.56
C ASP A 138 1.57 -2.32 -22.34
N ALA A 139 1.73 -2.84 -21.11
CA ALA A 139 1.21 -4.12 -20.65
C ALA A 139 -0.26 -4.31 -20.99
N TRP A 140 -1.13 -3.42 -20.50
CA TRP A 140 -2.57 -3.50 -20.72
C TRP A 140 -3.03 -2.73 -21.97
N LYS A 141 -2.21 -1.83 -22.54
CA LYS A 141 -2.57 -1.07 -23.75
C LYS A 141 -2.48 -1.90 -25.02
N TRP A 142 -1.46 -2.73 -25.17
CA TRP A 142 -1.27 -3.53 -26.40
C TRP A 142 -0.66 -4.89 -26.16
N LEU A 143 0.25 -5.05 -25.20
CA LEU A 143 0.94 -6.33 -24.97
C LEU A 143 -0.04 -7.44 -24.57
N ARG A 144 -1.09 -7.13 -23.80
CA ARG A 144 -2.15 -8.08 -23.43
C ARG A 144 -2.86 -8.76 -24.61
N THR A 145 -2.73 -8.21 -25.81
CA THR A 145 -3.31 -8.75 -27.05
C THR A 145 -2.42 -9.80 -27.73
N MET A 146 -1.25 -10.12 -27.15
CA MET A 146 -0.31 -11.15 -27.63
C MET A 146 -0.98 -12.47 -28.06
N PRO A 147 -2.00 -13.00 -27.35
CA PRO A 147 -2.63 -14.25 -27.78
C PRO A 147 -3.28 -14.18 -29.17
N ALA A 148 -3.78 -13.01 -29.58
CA ALA A 148 -4.39 -12.80 -30.88
C ALA A 148 -3.39 -12.29 -31.93
N ASN A 149 -2.39 -11.50 -31.52
CA ASN A 149 -1.47 -10.77 -32.40
C ASN A 149 0.00 -10.98 -32.01
N HIS A 150 0.40 -12.24 -31.80
CA HIS A 150 1.70 -12.61 -31.22
C HIS A 150 2.89 -11.95 -31.94
N ASP A 151 3.01 -12.12 -33.26
CA ASP A 151 4.15 -11.62 -34.03
C ASP A 151 4.30 -10.10 -33.95
N GLU A 152 3.19 -9.35 -34.05
CA GLU A 152 3.22 -7.88 -33.97
C GLU A 152 3.61 -7.41 -32.58
N VAL A 153 3.03 -8.02 -31.54
CA VAL A 153 3.34 -7.70 -30.14
C VAL A 153 4.82 -7.98 -29.85
N MET A 154 5.34 -9.13 -30.28
CA MET A 154 6.75 -9.48 -30.08
C MET A 154 7.71 -8.62 -30.90
N ALA A 155 7.36 -8.25 -32.13
CA ALA A 155 8.16 -7.32 -32.94
C ALA A 155 8.27 -5.96 -32.24
N ARG A 156 7.12 -5.42 -31.78
CA ARG A 156 7.07 -4.15 -31.06
C ARG A 156 7.84 -4.19 -29.73
N TYR A 157 7.62 -5.23 -28.92
CA TYR A 157 8.30 -5.42 -27.64
C TYR A 157 9.83 -5.53 -27.82
N THR A 158 10.26 -6.30 -28.82
CA THR A 158 11.67 -6.48 -29.17
C THR A 158 12.31 -5.16 -29.62
N ALA A 159 11.62 -4.38 -30.46
CA ALA A 159 12.12 -3.09 -30.93
C ALA A 159 12.28 -2.07 -29.78
N ILE A 160 11.34 -2.04 -28.84
CA ILE A 160 11.42 -1.17 -27.65
C ILE A 160 12.64 -1.54 -26.80
N TRP A 161 12.77 -2.82 -26.42
CA TRP A 161 13.87 -3.24 -25.55
C TRP A 161 15.24 -3.17 -26.22
N THR A 162 15.33 -3.39 -27.53
CA THR A 162 16.58 -3.20 -28.28
C THR A 162 17.05 -1.75 -28.18
N GLN A 163 16.15 -0.77 -28.40
CA GLN A 163 16.49 0.65 -28.33
C GLN A 163 16.82 1.10 -26.90
N ILE A 164 16.09 0.63 -25.89
CA ILE A 164 16.39 0.93 -24.47
C ILE A 164 17.74 0.33 -24.07
N ALA A 165 17.99 -0.94 -24.40
CA ALA A 165 19.23 -1.62 -24.06
C ALA A 165 20.44 -0.93 -24.69
N ASP A 166 20.37 -0.55 -25.97
CA ASP A 166 21.43 0.20 -26.65
C ASP A 166 21.63 1.58 -26.03
N ARG A 167 20.54 2.32 -25.79
CA ARG A 167 20.59 3.67 -25.22
C ARG A 167 21.31 3.72 -23.87
N PHE A 168 20.99 2.77 -22.99
CA PHE A 168 21.48 2.75 -21.61
C PHE A 168 22.67 1.78 -21.40
N LYS A 169 23.22 1.24 -22.49
CA LYS A 169 24.27 0.20 -22.49
C LYS A 169 25.47 0.49 -21.59
N ASN A 170 25.89 1.76 -21.53
CA ASN A 170 27.08 2.20 -20.81
C ASN A 170 26.77 2.85 -19.45
N HIS A 171 25.50 2.94 -19.06
CA HIS A 171 25.11 3.47 -17.75
C HIS A 171 25.52 2.52 -16.63
N SER A 172 25.75 3.08 -15.43
CA SER A 172 26.07 2.34 -14.21
C SER A 172 25.12 1.15 -13.97
N ASN A 173 25.62 0.07 -13.36
CA ASN A 173 24.77 -1.06 -12.92
C ASN A 173 23.83 -0.73 -11.77
N LYS A 174 23.87 0.50 -11.22
CA LYS A 174 22.78 1.02 -10.38
C LYS A 174 21.47 1.24 -11.14
N LEU A 175 21.54 1.36 -12.47
CA LEU A 175 20.37 1.30 -13.34
C LEU A 175 20.03 -0.17 -13.63
N MET A 176 18.80 -0.55 -13.35
CA MET A 176 18.24 -1.87 -13.65
C MET A 176 17.03 -1.74 -14.57
N PHE A 177 16.74 -2.82 -15.29
CA PHE A 177 15.62 -2.88 -16.23
C PHE A 177 14.59 -3.87 -15.73
N GLU A 178 13.33 -3.47 -15.67
CA GLU A 178 12.19 -4.34 -15.39
C GLU A 178 11.45 -4.65 -16.70
N SER A 179 11.22 -5.94 -16.98
CA SER A 179 10.78 -6.41 -18.31
C SER A 179 9.44 -5.83 -18.76
N ILE A 180 8.45 -5.77 -17.87
CA ILE A 180 7.08 -5.31 -18.11
C ILE A 180 6.37 -5.09 -16.76
N ASN A 181 5.53 -4.06 -16.65
CA ASN A 181 4.68 -3.85 -15.47
C ASN A 181 3.43 -4.72 -15.52
N GLU A 182 3.03 -5.34 -14.41
CA GLU A 182 1.72 -6.02 -14.22
C GLU A 182 1.19 -6.76 -15.46
N PRO A 183 1.95 -7.73 -16.00
CA PRO A 183 1.60 -8.39 -17.25
C PRO A 183 0.29 -9.17 -17.11
N GLU A 184 -0.58 -9.00 -18.11
CA GLU A 184 -1.83 -9.74 -18.29
C GLU A 184 -2.02 -10.09 -19.75
N PHE A 185 -2.74 -11.17 -20.06
CA PHE A 185 -3.05 -11.54 -21.44
C PHE A 185 -4.54 -11.92 -21.60
N LEU A 186 -5.17 -11.40 -22.65
CA LEU A 186 -6.60 -11.55 -22.91
C LEU A 186 -6.99 -12.92 -23.45
N ASP A 187 -8.24 -13.31 -23.18
CA ASP A 187 -8.94 -14.41 -23.86
C ASP A 187 -8.23 -15.77 -23.79
N VAL A 188 -7.38 -15.98 -22.78
CA VAL A 188 -6.69 -17.25 -22.51
C VAL A 188 -6.69 -17.57 -21.02
N ASP A 189 -6.55 -18.85 -20.69
CA ASP A 189 -6.46 -19.30 -19.30
C ASP A 189 -5.11 -18.93 -18.64
N THR A 190 -5.06 -19.03 -17.31
CA THR A 190 -3.86 -18.70 -16.53
C THR A 190 -2.63 -19.49 -16.96
N THR A 191 -2.77 -20.76 -17.35
CA THR A 191 -1.63 -21.57 -17.82
C THR A 191 -0.99 -20.91 -19.03
N LYS A 192 -1.83 -20.52 -20.00
CA LYS A 192 -1.34 -19.88 -21.22
C LYS A 192 -0.80 -18.48 -20.97
N GLN A 193 -1.39 -17.73 -20.04
CA GLN A 193 -0.82 -16.43 -19.60
C GLN A 193 0.59 -16.59 -19.02
N LEU A 194 0.84 -17.64 -18.22
CA LEU A 194 2.17 -17.91 -17.65
C LEU A 194 3.19 -18.29 -18.74
N GLU A 195 2.79 -19.04 -19.77
CA GLU A 195 3.64 -19.33 -20.93
C GLU A 195 4.05 -18.05 -21.69
N TYR A 196 3.11 -17.15 -21.95
CA TYR A 196 3.42 -15.88 -22.61
C TYR A 196 4.31 -14.98 -21.74
N LEU A 197 4.10 -14.95 -20.43
CA LEU A 197 4.99 -14.21 -19.53
C LEU A 197 6.41 -14.78 -19.53
N ASP A 198 6.56 -16.11 -19.54
CA ASP A 198 7.85 -16.76 -19.65
C ASP A 198 8.56 -16.41 -20.97
N GLU A 199 7.83 -16.34 -22.09
CA GLU A 199 8.35 -15.88 -23.39
C GLU A 199 8.82 -14.43 -23.35
N ILE A 200 8.00 -13.52 -22.79
CA ILE A 200 8.32 -12.10 -22.64
C ILE A 200 9.59 -11.91 -21.80
N ASN A 201 9.65 -12.54 -20.62
CA ASN A 201 10.79 -12.45 -19.72
C ASN A 201 12.06 -13.06 -20.34
N THR A 202 11.94 -14.21 -21.01
CA THR A 202 13.08 -14.87 -21.65
C THR A 202 13.64 -14.03 -22.80
N THR A 203 12.76 -13.48 -23.64
CA THR A 203 13.14 -12.61 -24.76
C THR A 203 13.85 -11.37 -24.25
N PHE A 204 13.28 -10.70 -23.25
CA PHE A 204 13.87 -9.53 -22.61
C PHE A 204 15.30 -9.80 -22.09
N VAL A 205 15.48 -10.87 -21.30
CA VAL A 205 16.81 -11.19 -20.74
C VAL A 205 17.83 -11.45 -21.84
N HIS A 206 17.47 -12.21 -22.87
CA HIS A 206 18.36 -12.46 -24.00
C HIS A 206 18.71 -11.19 -24.77
N LEU A 207 17.73 -10.33 -25.09
CA LEU A 207 17.98 -9.06 -25.79
C LEU A 207 18.95 -8.17 -25.02
N VAL A 208 18.72 -8.01 -23.71
CA VAL A 208 19.58 -7.15 -22.89
C VAL A 208 20.99 -7.75 -22.80
N ARG A 209 21.13 -9.06 -22.55
CA ARG A 209 22.46 -9.71 -22.48
C ARG A 209 23.21 -9.72 -23.81
N GLN A 210 22.52 -9.74 -24.94
CA GLN A 210 23.14 -9.69 -26.26
C GLN A 210 23.55 -8.27 -26.70
N SER A 211 23.07 -7.24 -25.99
CA SER A 211 23.38 -5.85 -26.34
C SER A 211 24.80 -5.41 -25.95
N GLY A 212 25.51 -6.14 -25.08
CA GLY A 212 26.91 -5.91 -24.70
C GLY A 212 27.12 -4.84 -23.61
N GLY A 213 28.38 -4.56 -23.25
CA GLY A 213 28.72 -3.44 -22.36
C GLY A 213 28.32 -3.73 -20.91
N ASN A 214 27.77 -2.74 -20.19
CA ASN A 214 27.32 -2.99 -18.81
C ASN A 214 26.07 -3.89 -18.76
N ASN A 215 25.37 -4.07 -19.88
CA ASN A 215 24.19 -4.93 -19.96
C ASN A 215 24.51 -6.42 -19.80
N ASP A 216 25.77 -6.83 -19.97
CA ASP A 216 26.25 -8.21 -19.74
C ASP A 216 26.00 -8.66 -18.28
N VAL A 217 26.01 -7.71 -17.34
CA VAL A 217 25.85 -7.96 -15.91
C VAL A 217 24.83 -7.03 -15.25
N ARG A 218 24.08 -6.24 -16.04
CA ARG A 218 23.07 -5.34 -15.51
C ARG A 218 22.00 -6.14 -14.75
N PRO A 219 21.60 -5.71 -13.54
CA PRO A 219 20.49 -6.33 -12.84
C PRO A 219 19.20 -6.22 -13.67
N LEU A 220 18.49 -7.34 -13.81
CA LEU A 220 17.22 -7.43 -14.53
C LEU A 220 16.11 -7.87 -13.59
N VAL A 221 14.98 -7.17 -13.65
CA VAL A 221 13.84 -7.36 -12.77
C VAL A 221 12.72 -8.03 -13.56
N LEU A 222 12.21 -9.15 -13.06
CA LEU A 222 11.21 -9.97 -13.74
C LEU A 222 9.95 -10.06 -12.88
N PRO A 223 8.77 -9.69 -13.40
CA PRO A 223 7.51 -9.72 -12.66
C PRO A 223 6.91 -11.13 -12.63
N THR A 224 6.11 -11.40 -11.60
CA THR A 224 5.08 -12.43 -11.68
C THR A 224 3.91 -11.97 -12.54
N LEU A 225 3.02 -12.88 -12.96
CA LEU A 225 1.79 -12.52 -13.66
C LEU A 225 0.96 -11.55 -12.80
N TYR A 226 0.47 -10.45 -13.36
CA TYR A 226 -0.18 -9.34 -12.64
C TYR A 226 0.67 -8.72 -11.49
N CYS A 227 1.98 -9.00 -11.42
CA CYS A 227 2.81 -8.73 -10.24
C CYS A 227 2.20 -9.29 -8.93
N ASN A 228 1.43 -10.37 -9.00
CA ASN A 228 0.72 -10.94 -7.86
C ASN A 228 1.55 -12.05 -7.16
N ALA A 229 1.45 -12.11 -5.83
CA ALA A 229 2.23 -13.00 -4.96
C ALA A 229 1.60 -14.38 -4.68
N GLU A 230 0.52 -14.76 -5.36
CA GLU A 230 -0.07 -16.09 -5.22
C GLU A 230 0.91 -17.19 -5.63
N LYS A 231 0.80 -18.33 -4.94
CA LYS A 231 1.74 -19.44 -5.05
C LYS A 231 2.00 -19.91 -6.49
N LEU A 232 0.96 -20.08 -7.29
CA LEU A 232 1.09 -20.48 -8.70
C LEU A 232 1.97 -19.51 -9.50
N ARG A 233 1.84 -18.21 -9.26
CA ARG A 233 2.51 -17.14 -10.01
C ARG A 233 3.97 -17.00 -9.60
N VAL A 234 4.25 -17.04 -8.29
CA VAL A 234 5.63 -17.02 -7.78
C VAL A 234 6.39 -18.28 -8.18
N ASP A 235 5.77 -19.47 -8.11
CA ASP A 235 6.39 -20.73 -8.51
C ASP A 235 6.72 -20.74 -10.01
N SER A 236 5.83 -20.17 -10.85
CA SER A 236 6.11 -20.03 -12.29
C SER A 236 7.34 -19.15 -12.56
N LEU A 237 7.45 -18.00 -11.88
CA LEU A 237 8.60 -17.12 -12.07
C LEU A 237 9.90 -17.76 -11.56
N VAL A 238 9.85 -18.54 -10.47
CA VAL A 238 11.01 -19.33 -10.01
C VAL A 238 11.51 -20.24 -11.13
N ASN A 239 10.61 -20.93 -11.84
CA ASN A 239 10.98 -21.79 -12.96
C ASN A 239 11.62 -21.00 -14.10
N THR A 240 11.08 -19.83 -14.46
CA THR A 240 11.68 -18.95 -15.47
C THR A 240 13.08 -18.49 -15.06
N ILE A 241 13.28 -18.03 -13.82
CA ILE A 241 14.59 -17.60 -13.31
C ILE A 241 15.60 -18.76 -13.33
N ALA A 242 15.19 -19.95 -12.88
CA ALA A 242 16.04 -21.14 -12.90
C ALA A 242 16.44 -21.54 -14.32
N LYS A 243 15.51 -21.47 -15.29
CA LYS A 243 15.74 -21.75 -16.71
C LYS A 243 16.75 -20.79 -17.33
N LEU A 244 16.68 -19.50 -16.97
CA LEU A 244 17.57 -18.45 -17.48
C LEU A 244 19.00 -18.57 -16.93
N ASN A 245 19.16 -19.13 -15.72
CA ASN A 245 20.44 -19.40 -15.09
C ASN A 245 21.40 -18.18 -15.09
N ASP A 246 20.86 -17.02 -14.75
CA ASP A 246 21.59 -15.74 -14.70
C ASP A 246 21.67 -15.25 -13.25
N PRO A 247 22.87 -14.92 -12.72
CA PRO A 247 23.06 -14.56 -11.32
C PRO A 247 22.55 -13.15 -10.97
N ASN A 248 22.17 -12.35 -11.96
CA ASN A 248 21.80 -10.95 -11.82
C ASN A 248 20.31 -10.71 -12.08
N LEU A 249 19.47 -11.71 -11.79
CA LEU A 249 18.01 -11.60 -11.85
C LEU A 249 17.40 -11.28 -10.48
N ILE A 250 16.37 -10.46 -10.51
CA ILE A 250 15.59 -10.01 -9.35
C ILE A 250 14.12 -10.30 -9.63
N ALA A 251 13.39 -10.87 -8.68
CA ALA A 251 11.94 -11.04 -8.81
C ALA A 251 11.21 -9.77 -8.35
N THR A 252 10.10 -9.42 -9.01
CA THR A 252 9.20 -8.35 -8.55
C THR A 252 7.75 -8.80 -8.43
N VAL A 253 7.09 -8.27 -7.38
CA VAL A 253 5.65 -8.36 -7.13
C VAL A 253 5.17 -6.98 -6.67
N HIS A 254 3.87 -6.71 -6.70
CA HIS A 254 3.23 -5.51 -6.17
C HIS A 254 2.28 -5.90 -5.03
N TYR A 255 2.03 -4.97 -4.11
CA TYR A 255 1.12 -5.24 -3.00
C TYR A 255 0.39 -3.99 -2.51
N TYR A 256 -0.94 -4.00 -2.66
CA TYR A 256 -1.80 -2.88 -2.27
C TYR A 256 -2.79 -3.22 -1.14
N GLY A 257 -2.44 -4.23 -0.32
CA GLY A 257 -3.27 -4.74 0.76
C GLY A 257 -4.44 -5.61 0.29
N LEU A 258 -5.10 -6.27 1.24
CA LEU A 258 -6.37 -6.96 1.00
C LEU A 258 -7.37 -5.98 0.39
N TRP A 259 -7.89 -6.29 -0.81
CA TRP A 259 -8.76 -5.38 -1.57
C TRP A 259 -9.88 -4.76 -0.72
N HIS A 260 -10.63 -5.58 0.03
CA HIS A 260 -11.75 -5.12 0.85
C HIS A 260 -11.36 -4.04 1.86
N PHE A 261 -10.22 -4.23 2.54
CA PHE A 261 -9.67 -3.26 3.48
C PHE A 261 -9.12 -2.04 2.76
N GLY A 262 -8.33 -2.26 1.71
CA GLY A 262 -7.66 -1.20 0.97
C GLY A 262 -8.61 -0.19 0.34
N VAL A 263 -9.83 -0.60 -0.05
CA VAL A 263 -10.86 0.30 -0.60
C VAL A 263 -12.01 0.63 0.36
N ASN A 264 -11.97 0.11 1.60
CA ASN A 264 -13.04 0.24 2.60
C ASN A 264 -14.43 -0.14 2.04
N ILE A 265 -14.62 -1.44 1.81
CA ILE A 265 -15.89 -2.06 1.39
C ILE A 265 -16.17 -3.31 2.23
N ALA A 266 -17.43 -3.78 2.25
CA ALA A 266 -17.82 -5.02 2.93
C ALA A 266 -17.52 -5.02 4.45
N ASN A 267 -17.53 -3.85 5.08
CA ASN A 267 -17.23 -3.61 6.49
C ASN A 267 -15.76 -3.90 6.91
N TYR A 268 -14.83 -3.92 5.97
CA TYR A 268 -13.39 -4.00 6.27
C TYR A 268 -12.83 -2.60 6.59
N THR A 269 -13.35 -1.98 7.64
CA THR A 269 -12.95 -0.64 8.07
C THR A 269 -11.64 -0.63 8.87
N LYS A 270 -11.25 -1.77 9.45
CA LYS A 270 -10.09 -1.93 10.34
C LYS A 270 -9.03 -2.85 9.76
N PHE A 271 -7.77 -2.59 10.11
CA PHE A 271 -6.63 -3.47 9.84
C PHE A 271 -6.55 -4.57 10.90
N GLU A 272 -7.31 -5.65 10.68
CA GLU A 272 -7.38 -6.81 11.56
C GLU A 272 -7.68 -8.09 10.77
N GLY A 273 -7.69 -9.25 11.46
CA GLY A 273 -8.17 -10.52 10.90
C GLY A 273 -7.59 -10.86 9.53
N ASP A 274 -8.46 -10.94 8.52
CA ASP A 274 -8.08 -11.31 7.15
C ASP A 274 -7.10 -10.33 6.49
N ALA A 275 -7.12 -9.03 6.85
CA ALA A 275 -6.17 -8.07 6.30
C ALA A 275 -4.74 -8.34 6.78
N ILE A 276 -4.56 -8.71 8.06
CA ILE A 276 -3.26 -9.13 8.60
C ILE A 276 -2.82 -10.45 7.97
N LYS A 277 -3.75 -11.41 7.86
CA LYS A 277 -3.48 -12.72 7.26
C LYS A 277 -3.05 -12.63 5.80
N ASP A 278 -3.63 -11.71 5.04
CA ASP A 278 -3.27 -11.45 3.65
C ASP A 278 -1.83 -10.92 3.52
N VAL A 279 -1.41 -10.02 4.42
CA VAL A 279 -0.01 -9.57 4.51
C VAL A 279 0.92 -10.76 4.81
N ASP A 280 0.61 -11.54 5.84
CA ASP A 280 1.46 -12.67 6.26
C ASP A 280 1.58 -13.72 5.14
N THR A 281 0.48 -14.02 4.47
CA THR A 281 0.44 -14.97 3.33
C THR A 281 1.27 -14.47 2.15
N THR A 282 1.14 -13.18 1.82
CA THR A 282 1.91 -12.54 0.75
C THR A 282 3.41 -12.61 1.02
N ILE A 283 3.83 -12.22 2.24
CA ILE A 283 5.24 -12.24 2.64
C ILE A 283 5.78 -13.67 2.64
N SER A 284 5.04 -14.65 3.17
CA SER A 284 5.45 -16.06 3.18
C SER A 284 5.65 -16.60 1.77
N ASN A 285 4.66 -16.40 0.87
CA ASN A 285 4.77 -16.89 -0.51
C ASN A 285 6.00 -16.34 -1.22
N VAL A 286 6.26 -15.04 -1.07
CA VAL A 286 7.41 -14.37 -1.68
C VAL A 286 8.73 -14.86 -1.08
N TYR A 287 8.82 -14.94 0.25
CA TYR A 287 10.03 -15.40 0.94
C TYR A 287 10.37 -16.85 0.59
N ASP A 288 9.39 -17.74 0.66
CA ASP A 288 9.55 -19.17 0.39
C ASP A 288 9.87 -19.45 -1.08
N ALA A 289 9.29 -18.67 -1.99
CA ALA A 289 9.55 -18.83 -3.42
C ALA A 289 10.95 -18.34 -3.81
N PHE A 290 11.37 -17.17 -3.32
CA PHE A 290 12.54 -16.44 -3.82
C PHE A 290 13.64 -16.22 -2.79
N VAL A 291 13.36 -15.48 -1.71
CA VAL A 291 14.39 -14.97 -0.79
C VAL A 291 15.15 -16.12 -0.13
N SER A 292 14.42 -17.13 0.34
CA SER A 292 14.98 -18.35 0.95
C SER A 292 15.84 -19.19 -0.01
N LYS A 293 15.77 -18.92 -1.33
CA LYS A 293 16.54 -19.60 -2.38
C LYS A 293 17.63 -18.72 -2.99
N GLY A 294 17.95 -17.58 -2.35
CA GLY A 294 18.99 -16.67 -2.83
C GLY A 294 18.56 -15.70 -3.94
N ILE A 295 17.30 -15.74 -4.37
CA ILE A 295 16.74 -14.82 -5.38
C ILE A 295 16.21 -13.59 -4.64
N PRO A 296 16.78 -12.39 -4.85
CA PRO A 296 16.28 -11.20 -4.19
C PRO A 296 14.96 -10.73 -4.77
N VAL A 297 14.18 -10.04 -3.92
CA VAL A 297 12.85 -9.54 -4.27
C VAL A 297 12.75 -8.04 -4.03
N ILE A 298 12.14 -7.37 -4.99
CA ILE A 298 11.63 -6.01 -4.86
C ILE A 298 10.11 -6.08 -4.91
N VAL A 299 9.43 -5.50 -3.92
CA VAL A 299 8.03 -5.10 -4.09
C VAL A 299 8.06 -3.78 -4.87
N GLY A 300 7.87 -3.88 -6.18
CA GLY A 300 8.02 -2.79 -7.13
C GLY A 300 7.06 -1.63 -6.89
N GLU A 301 5.90 -1.94 -6.30
CA GLU A 301 4.88 -0.98 -5.88
C GLU A 301 4.20 -1.47 -4.61
N TYR A 302 4.02 -0.58 -3.64
CA TYR A 302 3.10 -0.79 -2.53
C TYR A 302 2.37 0.49 -2.12
N GLY A 303 1.19 0.29 -1.55
CA GLY A 303 0.28 1.35 -1.11
C GLY A 303 -1.05 0.74 -0.68
N LEU A 304 -2.15 1.49 -0.81
CA LEU A 304 -3.51 0.98 -0.63
C LEU A 304 -4.36 1.43 -1.82
N LEU A 305 -5.19 0.55 -2.40
CA LEU A 305 -5.97 0.89 -3.61
C LEU A 305 -6.96 2.05 -3.41
N GLY A 306 -7.47 2.25 -2.18
CA GLY A 306 -8.38 3.35 -1.86
C GLY A 306 -7.78 4.74 -2.06
N TRP A 307 -6.45 4.83 -2.11
CA TRP A 307 -5.69 6.04 -2.39
C TRP A 307 -5.93 6.67 -3.76
N ASP A 308 -6.45 5.89 -4.70
CA ASP A 308 -6.87 6.37 -6.02
C ASP A 308 -8.33 6.87 -6.03
N ALA A 309 -9.12 6.50 -5.03
CA ALA A 309 -10.52 6.89 -4.92
C ALA A 309 -10.69 8.21 -4.16
N ALA A 310 -10.08 8.33 -2.98
CA ALA A 310 -10.16 9.53 -2.14
C ALA A 310 -9.05 9.56 -1.08
N ASP A 311 -8.79 10.75 -0.56
CA ASP A 311 -7.99 10.91 0.65
C ASP A 311 -8.70 10.26 1.86
N GLY A 312 -7.92 9.70 2.79
CA GLY A 312 -8.47 9.11 4.01
C GLY A 312 -9.13 7.74 3.85
N VAL A 313 -8.83 7.01 2.76
CA VAL A 313 -9.30 5.63 2.55
C VAL A 313 -8.11 4.66 2.54
N PRO A 314 -8.05 3.70 3.47
CA PRO A 314 -8.88 3.53 4.68
C PRO A 314 -8.57 4.61 5.73
N GLN A 315 -9.27 4.55 6.88
CA GLN A 315 -9.08 5.49 7.99
C GLN A 315 -7.60 5.59 8.39
N HIS A 316 -7.15 6.79 8.76
CA HIS A 316 -5.74 7.14 8.89
C HIS A 316 -4.95 6.23 9.85
N GLY A 317 -5.37 6.07 11.11
CA GLY A 317 -4.75 5.13 12.05
C GLY A 317 -4.71 3.68 11.54
N GLU A 318 -5.76 3.21 10.85
CA GLU A 318 -5.79 1.88 10.25
C GLU A 318 -4.79 1.74 9.08
N MET A 319 -4.67 2.78 8.25
CA MET A 319 -3.67 2.89 7.20
C MET A 319 -2.25 2.89 7.78
N LEU A 320 -1.99 3.65 8.84
CA LEU A 320 -0.69 3.67 9.51
C LEU A 320 -0.33 2.28 10.06
N LYS A 321 -1.26 1.59 10.73
CA LYS A 321 -1.06 0.21 11.21
C LYS A 321 -0.69 -0.74 10.08
N PHE A 322 -1.38 -0.67 8.94
CA PHE A 322 -1.06 -1.50 7.77
C PHE A 322 0.36 -1.21 7.25
N ILE A 323 0.70 0.06 7.03
CA ILE A 323 2.00 0.45 6.46
C ILE A 323 3.15 0.05 7.41
N GLU A 324 2.98 0.25 8.71
CA GLU A 324 3.95 -0.19 9.72
C GLU A 324 4.15 -1.70 9.70
N TYR A 325 3.04 -2.47 9.72
CA TYR A 325 3.08 -3.92 9.79
C TYR A 325 3.71 -4.51 8.53
N PHE A 326 3.25 -4.09 7.35
CA PHE A 326 3.78 -4.55 6.07
C PHE A 326 5.26 -4.19 5.89
N THR A 327 5.65 -2.96 6.27
CA THR A 327 7.05 -2.54 6.19
C THR A 327 7.94 -3.40 7.09
N SER A 328 7.53 -3.64 8.34
CA SER A 328 8.33 -4.47 9.25
C SER A 328 8.48 -5.90 8.75
N LYS A 329 7.37 -6.53 8.33
CA LYS A 329 7.39 -7.90 7.80
C LYS A 329 8.28 -8.02 6.57
N SER A 330 8.25 -7.03 5.69
CA SER A 330 9.10 -7.01 4.50
C SER A 330 10.59 -6.90 4.86
N VAL A 331 10.94 -6.02 5.79
CA VAL A 331 12.33 -5.84 6.24
C VAL A 331 12.85 -7.09 6.96
N GLU A 332 12.04 -7.70 7.85
CA GLU A 332 12.35 -8.96 8.53
C GLU A 332 12.67 -10.09 7.53
N ASN A 333 12.00 -10.08 6.38
CA ASN A 333 12.15 -11.08 5.32
C ASN A 333 13.06 -10.62 4.16
N LYS A 334 13.85 -9.56 4.35
CA LYS A 334 14.80 -9.04 3.35
C LYS A 334 14.17 -8.69 1.98
N ILE A 335 12.94 -8.21 2.00
CA ILE A 335 12.20 -7.76 0.82
C ILE A 335 12.33 -6.24 0.73
N THR A 336 12.84 -5.75 -0.40
CA THR A 336 12.95 -4.31 -0.66
C THR A 336 11.59 -3.76 -1.12
N LEU A 337 11.22 -2.57 -0.65
CA LEU A 337 9.93 -1.94 -0.92
C LEU A 337 10.12 -0.64 -1.70
N MET A 338 9.28 -0.41 -2.71
CA MET A 338 9.22 0.85 -3.45
C MET A 338 7.81 1.47 -3.36
N LEU A 339 7.68 2.59 -2.65
CA LEU A 339 6.38 3.23 -2.40
C LEU A 339 5.76 3.71 -3.71
N TRP A 340 4.49 3.41 -3.97
CA TRP A 340 3.74 4.02 -5.07
C TRP A 340 3.34 5.45 -4.72
N ASP A 341 3.80 6.43 -5.50
CA ASP A 341 3.44 7.84 -5.32
C ASP A 341 3.12 8.50 -6.67
N ASN A 342 1.83 8.51 -6.97
CA ASN A 342 1.24 9.17 -8.14
C ASN A 342 1.23 10.71 -8.08
N GLY A 343 1.85 11.34 -7.06
CA GLY A 343 1.80 12.78 -6.78
C GLY A 343 0.81 13.15 -5.67
N GLY A 344 0.05 12.16 -5.17
CA GLY A 344 -0.88 12.31 -4.05
C GLY A 344 -0.21 12.34 -2.67
N ARG A 345 1.03 11.85 -2.51
CA ARG A 345 1.70 11.76 -1.20
C ARG A 345 2.74 12.84 -1.02
N PHE A 346 3.72 12.91 -1.92
CA PHE A 346 4.70 13.98 -1.94
C PHE A 346 4.28 15.10 -2.90
N ASP A 347 4.04 16.30 -2.38
CA ASP A 347 3.74 17.47 -3.21
C ASP A 347 4.98 17.87 -4.00
N ARG A 348 4.97 17.60 -5.30
CA ARG A 348 6.12 17.83 -6.19
C ARG A 348 6.37 19.30 -6.52
N ARG A 349 5.40 20.19 -6.23
CA ARG A 349 5.54 21.65 -6.43
C ARG A 349 6.08 22.30 -5.16
N ALA A 350 5.52 21.93 -4.01
CA ALA A 350 5.95 22.45 -2.71
C ALA A 350 7.18 21.72 -2.13
N LEU A 351 7.53 20.56 -2.68
CA LEU A 351 8.61 19.69 -2.24
C LEU A 351 8.48 19.26 -0.76
N GLN A 352 7.27 18.86 -0.37
CA GLN A 352 6.95 18.42 0.99
C GLN A 352 5.90 17.30 0.98
N TRP A 353 5.90 16.48 2.03
CA TRP A 353 4.87 15.47 2.25
C TRP A 353 3.54 16.11 2.61
N ARG A 354 2.45 15.59 2.04
CA ARG A 354 1.08 15.95 2.48
C ARG A 354 0.76 15.37 3.84
N ASP A 355 1.31 14.19 4.14
CA ASP A 355 1.21 13.51 5.41
C ASP A 355 2.61 13.20 5.97
N PRO A 356 3.15 14.08 6.83
CA PRO A 356 4.44 13.87 7.47
C PRO A 356 4.46 12.67 8.44
N GLU A 357 3.32 12.29 9.02
CA GLU A 357 3.23 11.17 9.97
C GLU A 357 3.42 9.83 9.25
N LEU A 358 2.72 9.63 8.13
CA LEU A 358 2.92 8.48 7.25
C LEU A 358 4.38 8.34 6.82
N TYR A 359 5.00 9.43 6.35
CA TYR A 359 6.39 9.37 5.91
C TYR A 359 7.36 9.05 7.05
N ASN A 360 7.18 9.66 8.23
CA ASN A 360 7.99 9.37 9.40
C ASN A 360 7.85 7.90 9.82
N LEU A 361 6.61 7.37 9.80
CA LEU A 361 6.31 5.98 10.10
C LEU A 361 7.03 5.03 9.15
N ILE A 362 6.97 5.26 7.83
CA ILE A 362 7.69 4.45 6.83
C ILE A 362 9.19 4.44 7.17
N LYS A 363 9.78 5.62 7.36
CA LYS A 363 11.23 5.77 7.61
C LYS A 363 11.69 5.05 8.87
N VAL A 364 10.89 5.10 9.94
CA VAL A 364 11.24 4.45 11.20
C VAL A 364 10.97 2.94 11.15
N SER A 365 9.89 2.51 10.51
CA SER A 365 9.53 1.10 10.36
C SER A 365 10.59 0.29 9.61
N LEU A 366 11.42 0.95 8.79
CA LEU A 366 12.59 0.34 8.15
C LEU A 366 13.69 -0.12 9.13
N LYS A 367 13.67 0.36 10.38
CA LYS A 367 14.67 0.07 11.42
C LYS A 367 14.14 -0.84 12.52
N GLY A 368 12.84 -1.11 12.52
CA GLY A 368 12.15 -1.90 13.54
C GLY A 368 10.71 -1.42 13.74
N ARG A 369 9.96 -2.19 14.53
CA ARG A 369 8.55 -1.95 14.84
C ARG A 369 8.29 -0.60 15.51
N SER A 370 7.18 0.03 15.15
CA SER A 370 6.61 1.16 15.88
C SER A 370 5.42 0.69 16.72
N SER A 371 5.16 1.35 17.85
CA SER A 371 3.96 1.09 18.64
C SER A 371 2.76 1.78 18.00
N THR A 372 1.56 1.22 18.15
CA THR A 372 0.32 1.76 17.59
C THR A 372 -0.80 1.71 18.62
N GLY A 373 -1.88 2.46 18.41
CA GLY A 373 -3.14 2.29 19.15
C GLY A 373 -4.05 1.28 18.47
N GLU A 374 -5.05 0.75 19.17
CA GLU A 374 -6.16 0.03 18.53
C GLU A 374 -6.92 0.91 17.53
N SER A 375 -6.92 2.22 17.77
CA SER A 375 -7.32 3.31 16.89
C SER A 375 -6.42 4.52 17.17
N ASP A 376 -6.37 5.47 16.25
CA ASP A 376 -5.84 6.83 16.47
C ASP A 376 -6.92 7.78 17.00
N LEU A 377 -8.17 7.34 17.16
CA LEU A 377 -9.28 8.16 17.63
C LEU A 377 -9.64 7.83 19.08
N ILE A 378 -9.88 8.87 19.88
CA ILE A 378 -10.41 8.76 21.25
C ILE A 378 -11.65 9.64 21.35
N PHE A 379 -12.80 9.03 21.63
CA PHE A 379 -14.06 9.77 21.75
C PHE A 379 -14.36 10.12 23.21
N VAL A 380 -14.66 11.40 23.45
CA VAL A 380 -15.21 11.90 24.71
C VAL A 380 -16.62 12.38 24.43
N ARG A 381 -17.60 11.66 24.97
CA ARG A 381 -19.00 11.91 24.64
C ARG A 381 -19.56 13.12 25.41
N LYS A 382 -20.20 14.03 24.70
CA LYS A 382 -20.94 15.15 25.29
C LYS A 382 -22.02 14.66 26.25
N ASP A 383 -22.11 15.34 27.39
CA ASP A 383 -23.04 15.06 28.49
C ASP A 383 -22.89 13.67 29.14
N ALA A 384 -21.87 12.88 28.76
CA ALA A 384 -21.51 11.67 29.48
C ALA A 384 -20.88 12.02 30.83
N ALA A 385 -21.10 11.17 31.84
CA ALA A 385 -20.41 11.30 33.10
C ALA A 385 -18.90 11.22 32.88
N ALA A 386 -18.14 12.11 33.53
CA ALA A 386 -16.69 12.07 33.47
C ALA A 386 -16.19 10.70 33.96
N GLN A 387 -15.48 10.00 33.10
CA GLN A 387 -14.98 8.65 33.36
C GLN A 387 -13.58 8.49 32.77
N ASP A 388 -12.80 7.60 33.38
CA ASP A 388 -11.53 7.16 32.82
C ASP A 388 -11.81 6.47 31.48
N THR A 389 -11.03 6.82 30.45
CA THR A 389 -11.12 6.19 29.12
C THR A 389 -9.91 5.31 28.91
N VAL A 390 -10.15 4.04 28.60
CA VAL A 390 -9.10 3.07 28.28
C VAL A 390 -8.97 2.96 26.77
N VAL A 391 -7.74 3.01 26.28
CA VAL A 391 -7.36 2.75 24.90
C VAL A 391 -6.27 1.71 24.89
N HIS A 392 -6.42 0.68 24.07
CA HIS A 392 -5.40 -0.35 23.93
C HIS A 392 -4.26 0.14 23.02
N VAL A 393 -3.02 -0.04 23.46
CA VAL A 393 -1.79 0.27 22.71
C VAL A 393 -1.02 -1.01 22.40
N ASN A 394 -0.76 -1.26 21.12
CA ASN A 394 0.13 -2.33 20.69
C ASN A 394 1.58 -1.86 20.87
N LEU A 395 2.24 -2.29 21.95
CA LEU A 395 3.60 -1.82 22.24
C LEU A 395 4.62 -2.38 21.25
N ASN A 396 4.35 -3.52 20.63
CA ASN A 396 5.24 -4.16 19.66
C ASN A 396 6.70 -4.32 20.19
N GLY A 397 6.84 -4.59 21.49
CA GLY A 397 8.12 -4.73 22.18
C GLY A 397 8.81 -3.42 22.59
N ASN A 398 8.19 -2.26 22.34
CA ASN A 398 8.67 -0.96 22.77
C ASN A 398 8.12 -0.57 24.15
N VAL A 399 8.57 0.57 24.68
CA VAL A 399 8.18 1.10 25.99
C VAL A 399 7.72 2.54 25.82
N LEU A 400 6.51 2.85 26.31
CA LEU A 400 6.00 4.22 26.37
C LEU A 400 6.88 5.07 27.29
N THR A 401 7.31 6.23 26.78
CA THR A 401 8.22 7.15 27.49
C THR A 401 7.53 8.45 27.90
N SER A 402 6.69 9.03 27.05
CA SER A 402 5.94 10.25 27.36
C SER A 402 4.66 10.35 26.53
N ILE A 403 3.68 11.10 27.01
CA ILE A 403 2.52 11.55 26.23
C ILE A 403 2.50 13.07 26.30
N LYS A 404 2.33 13.73 25.15
CA LYS A 404 2.26 15.20 25.07
C LYS A 404 0.98 15.66 24.42
N ASN A 405 0.42 16.74 24.92
CA ASN A 405 -0.61 17.55 24.26
C ASN A 405 0.00 18.94 23.98
N GLY A 406 0.45 19.16 22.75
CA GLY A 406 1.29 20.32 22.41
C GLY A 406 2.56 20.34 23.27
N ASP A 407 2.78 21.45 23.98
CA ASP A 407 3.93 21.61 24.88
C ASP A 407 3.72 20.99 26.27
N TYR A 408 2.48 20.61 26.62
CA TYR A 408 2.15 20.01 27.90
C TYR A 408 2.48 18.52 27.91
N GLU A 409 3.41 18.10 28.77
CA GLU A 409 3.70 16.69 29.01
C GLU A 409 2.77 16.15 30.10
N LEU A 410 1.98 15.14 29.76
CA LEU A 410 1.01 14.56 30.68
C LEU A 410 1.72 13.89 31.87
N ILE A 411 1.11 14.01 33.05
CA ILE A 411 1.67 13.50 34.30
C ILE A 411 1.14 12.08 34.56
N ARG A 412 2.04 11.09 34.56
CA ARG A 412 1.69 9.71 34.90
C ARG A 412 1.14 9.61 36.33
N GLY A 413 0.03 8.90 36.50
CA GLY A 413 -0.71 8.77 37.76
C GLY A 413 -1.80 9.83 37.96
N THR A 414 -1.69 10.99 37.29
CA THR A 414 -2.65 12.10 37.39
C THR A 414 -3.46 12.27 36.10
N ASP A 415 -2.80 12.36 34.95
CA ASP A 415 -3.45 12.55 33.65
C ASP A 415 -3.68 11.20 32.95
N TYR A 416 -2.78 10.23 33.17
CA TYR A 416 -2.91 8.89 32.60
C TYR A 416 -2.23 7.81 33.45
N VAL A 417 -2.61 6.55 33.24
CA VAL A 417 -1.91 5.36 33.73
C VAL A 417 -1.76 4.37 32.58
N LEU A 418 -0.65 3.64 32.51
CA LEU A 418 -0.46 2.53 31.59
C LEU A 418 -0.30 1.23 32.41
N ASN A 419 -1.20 0.28 32.18
CA ASN A 419 -1.20 -1.05 32.80
C ASN A 419 -1.05 -2.12 31.71
N GLY A 420 0.16 -2.65 31.54
CA GLY A 420 0.45 -3.49 30.38
C GLY A 420 0.33 -2.66 29.09
N GLU A 421 -0.63 -3.04 28.25
CA GLU A 421 -0.96 -2.38 26.98
C GLU A 421 -2.24 -1.54 27.06
N ASP A 422 -2.84 -1.40 28.25
CA ASP A 422 -4.03 -0.58 28.43
C ASP A 422 -3.66 0.82 28.93
N LEU A 423 -3.75 1.81 28.05
CA LEU A 423 -3.55 3.22 28.35
C LEU A 423 -4.87 3.81 28.87
N THR A 424 -4.92 4.13 30.15
CA THR A 424 -6.06 4.81 30.79
C THR A 424 -5.81 6.31 30.85
N LEU A 425 -6.59 7.11 30.13
CA LEU A 425 -6.67 8.57 30.30
C LEU A 425 -7.65 8.90 31.42
N LYS A 426 -7.25 9.78 32.34
CA LYS A 426 -8.03 10.08 33.54
C LYS A 426 -9.23 10.98 33.26
N ALA A 427 -10.34 10.70 33.92
CA ALA A 427 -11.59 11.47 33.81
C ALA A 427 -11.36 12.98 33.98
N ASP A 428 -10.62 13.37 35.02
CA ASP A 428 -10.31 14.77 35.32
C ASP A 428 -9.47 15.45 34.23
N TYR A 429 -8.60 14.70 33.55
CA TYR A 429 -7.82 15.22 32.43
C TYR A 429 -8.72 15.43 31.21
N LEU A 430 -9.54 14.44 30.87
CA LEU A 430 -10.48 14.53 29.74
C LEU A 430 -11.51 15.65 29.95
N ALA A 431 -12.04 15.79 31.16
CA ALA A 431 -13.00 16.85 31.50
C ALA A 431 -12.43 18.25 31.25
N LYS A 432 -11.13 18.48 31.51
CA LYS A 432 -10.44 19.74 31.20
C LYS A 432 -10.33 20.01 29.70
N LEU A 433 -10.16 18.97 28.88
CA LEU A 433 -10.09 19.12 27.42
C LEU A 433 -11.45 19.49 26.83
N THR A 434 -12.54 19.07 27.47
CA THR A 434 -13.90 19.30 26.98
C THR A 434 -14.62 20.47 27.64
N ASP A 435 -14.05 21.06 28.70
CA ASP A 435 -14.66 22.18 29.41
C ASP A 435 -14.81 23.39 28.47
N SER A 436 -16.06 23.77 28.21
CA SER A 436 -16.42 24.85 27.28
C SER A 436 -15.90 24.66 25.85
N ALA A 437 -15.52 23.44 25.47
CA ALA A 437 -15.04 23.12 24.13
C ALA A 437 -16.19 22.98 23.13
N GLU A 438 -15.93 23.34 21.86
CA GLU A 438 -16.82 23.01 20.76
C GLU A 438 -16.67 21.52 20.38
N LEU A 439 -17.72 20.93 19.79
CA LEU A 439 -17.66 19.56 19.29
C LEU A 439 -16.63 19.47 18.15
N GLY A 440 -15.80 18.43 18.18
CA GLY A 440 -14.68 18.28 17.27
C GLY A 440 -13.43 17.77 17.95
N GLU A 441 -12.30 17.94 17.28
CA GLU A 441 -10.99 17.62 17.83
C GLU A 441 -10.57 18.67 18.87
N VAL A 442 -10.40 18.21 20.11
CA VAL A 442 -10.05 19.07 21.26
C VAL A 442 -8.60 18.89 21.72
N ALA A 443 -7.95 17.79 21.32
CA ALA A 443 -6.53 17.56 21.59
C ALA A 443 -5.90 16.57 20.62
N LEU A 444 -4.58 16.72 20.44
CA LEU A 444 -3.71 15.75 19.79
C LEU A 444 -2.73 15.22 20.84
N LEU A 445 -2.85 13.95 21.22
CA LEU A 445 -1.97 13.31 22.18
C LEU A 445 -0.87 12.55 21.44
N THR A 446 0.32 13.14 21.36
CA THR A 446 1.50 12.48 20.80
C THR A 446 2.13 11.57 21.85
N THR A 447 2.05 10.26 21.63
CA THR A 447 2.72 9.25 22.44
C THR A 447 4.09 8.94 21.87
N ARG A 448 5.10 8.92 22.74
CA ARG A 448 6.49 8.66 22.39
C ARG A 448 6.97 7.38 23.01
N PHE A 449 7.76 6.63 22.27
CA PHE A 449 8.32 5.35 22.69
C PHE A 449 9.84 5.41 22.69
N ASN A 450 10.47 4.45 23.36
CA ASN A 450 11.94 4.33 23.37
C ASN A 450 12.54 4.08 21.97
N LYS A 451 11.75 3.52 21.05
CA LYS A 451 12.06 3.24 19.65
C LYS A 451 10.74 3.32 18.86
N GLY A 452 10.83 3.36 17.53
CA GLY A 452 9.64 3.48 16.69
C GLY A 452 9.22 4.92 16.45
N ALA A 453 8.23 5.10 15.58
CA ALA A 453 7.59 6.39 15.38
C ALA A 453 6.75 6.77 16.60
N ASP A 454 6.51 8.07 16.75
CA ASP A 454 5.47 8.56 17.66
C ASP A 454 4.10 8.12 17.12
N TRP A 455 3.13 7.90 18.01
CA TRP A 455 1.74 7.62 17.65
C TRP A 455 0.84 8.72 18.19
N THR A 456 0.00 9.30 17.33
CA THR A 456 -0.88 10.42 17.68
C THR A 456 -2.31 9.92 17.92
N PHE A 457 -2.89 10.28 19.05
CA PHE A 457 -4.33 10.13 19.28
C PHE A 457 -5.06 11.45 19.09
N HIS A 458 -6.09 11.43 18.26
CA HIS A 458 -7.06 12.50 18.07
C HIS A 458 -8.17 12.37 19.12
N VAL A 459 -8.20 13.29 20.08
CA VAL A 459 -9.26 13.34 21.10
C VAL A 459 -10.42 14.14 20.54
N LEU A 460 -11.53 13.45 20.28
CA LEU A 460 -12.74 13.98 19.68
C LEU A 460 -13.81 14.16 20.74
N TYR A 461 -14.16 15.41 21.05
CA TYR A 461 -15.36 15.72 21.82
C TYR A 461 -16.58 15.63 20.90
N ASN A 462 -17.43 14.62 21.11
CA ASN A 462 -18.47 14.29 20.13
C ASN A 462 -19.88 14.18 20.73
N ASP A 463 -20.87 14.37 19.86
CA ASP A 463 -22.29 14.10 20.10
C ASP A 463 -22.86 13.27 18.93
N THR A 464 -24.13 12.87 18.96
CA THR A 464 -24.71 12.00 17.93
C THR A 464 -24.76 12.78 16.63
N PRO A 465 -24.20 12.25 15.52
CA PRO A 465 -24.33 12.89 14.22
C PRO A 465 -25.79 13.06 13.82
N VAL A 466 -26.13 14.20 13.22
CA VAL A 466 -27.50 14.51 12.77
C VAL A 466 -27.51 14.74 11.28
N LEU A 467 -28.22 13.87 10.56
CA LEU A 467 -28.49 14.02 9.13
C LEU A 467 -29.79 14.81 8.93
N GLN A 468 -29.89 15.58 7.85
CA GLN A 468 -31.07 16.38 7.53
C GLN A 468 -31.74 15.90 6.25
N ASN A 469 -33.01 16.27 6.08
CA ASN A 469 -33.72 16.07 4.83
C ASN A 469 -32.98 16.77 3.68
N ALA A 470 -32.98 16.15 2.51
CA ALA A 470 -32.30 16.66 1.33
C ALA A 470 -33.08 16.34 0.07
N GLU A 471 -32.97 17.18 -0.94
CA GLU A 471 -33.44 16.90 -2.29
C GLU A 471 -32.31 17.18 -3.27
N GLY A 472 -32.26 16.42 -4.35
CA GLY A 472 -31.23 16.61 -5.36
C GLY A 472 -31.41 15.68 -6.54
N THR A 473 -30.34 15.59 -7.34
CA THR A 473 -30.31 14.69 -8.49
C THR A 473 -29.26 13.61 -8.30
N THR A 474 -29.31 12.55 -9.10
CA THR A 474 -28.27 11.49 -9.10
C THR A 474 -26.85 12.04 -9.32
N GLY A 475 -26.68 13.21 -9.96
CA GLY A 475 -25.36 13.83 -10.16
C GLY A 475 -24.91 14.76 -9.04
N SER A 476 -25.81 15.18 -8.14
CA SER A 476 -25.56 16.31 -7.22
C SER A 476 -26.19 16.14 -5.83
N PHE A 477 -26.58 14.93 -5.45
CA PHE A 477 -27.20 14.68 -4.16
C PHE A 477 -26.16 14.64 -3.02
N ALA A 478 -26.37 15.48 -2.02
CA ALA A 478 -25.60 15.50 -0.79
C ALA A 478 -26.55 15.68 0.41
N ILE A 479 -26.24 14.98 1.49
CA ILE A 479 -27.03 14.99 2.72
C ILE A 479 -26.39 16.01 3.68
N PRO A 480 -27.04 17.14 4.00
CA PRO A 480 -26.54 18.05 5.03
C PRO A 480 -26.43 17.29 6.36
N THR A 481 -25.25 17.35 6.97
CA THR A 481 -24.87 16.50 8.09
C THR A 481 -24.12 17.31 9.14
N SER A 482 -24.71 17.41 10.34
CA SER A 482 -23.97 17.84 11.52
C SER A 482 -23.21 16.64 12.07
N PHE A 483 -21.92 16.52 11.72
CA PHE A 483 -21.08 15.41 12.16
C PHE A 483 -20.85 15.39 13.68
N ASN A 484 -21.02 16.53 14.35
CA ASN A 484 -20.97 16.63 15.81
C ASN A 484 -19.70 16.02 16.42
N GLY A 485 -18.55 16.28 15.81
CA GLY A 485 -17.24 15.79 16.26
C GLY A 485 -16.94 14.33 15.91
N ASP A 486 -17.87 13.63 15.24
CA ASP A 486 -17.68 12.24 14.83
C ASP A 486 -17.06 12.10 13.43
N ARG A 487 -16.65 10.87 13.09
CA ARG A 487 -16.06 10.51 11.80
C ARG A 487 -16.83 9.33 11.20
N LEU A 488 -17.23 9.44 9.93
CA LEU A 488 -17.90 8.36 9.22
C LEU A 488 -16.90 7.21 8.94
N ALA A 489 -17.27 5.98 9.30
CA ALA A 489 -16.48 4.79 9.06
C ALA A 489 -16.92 4.08 7.78
N THR A 490 -18.22 3.82 7.63
CA THR A 490 -18.79 3.16 6.44
C THR A 490 -20.28 3.46 6.26
N MET A 491 -20.86 3.04 5.15
CA MET A 491 -22.29 3.17 4.83
C MET A 491 -22.84 1.85 4.30
N GLU A 492 -23.98 1.41 4.84
CA GLU A 492 -24.79 0.35 4.25
C GLU A 492 -25.90 0.93 3.34
N ALA A 493 -26.30 0.17 2.32
CA ALA A 493 -27.46 0.48 1.48
C ALA A 493 -28.27 -0.78 1.14
N VAL A 494 -29.56 -0.79 1.48
CA VAL A 494 -30.50 -1.88 1.20
C VAL A 494 -31.83 -1.36 0.66
N TYR A 495 -32.46 -2.07 -0.27
CA TYR A 495 -33.80 -1.72 -0.71
C TYR A 495 -34.83 -1.98 0.41
N ALA A 496 -35.84 -1.13 0.54
CA ALA A 496 -36.92 -1.35 1.51
C ALA A 496 -37.73 -2.65 1.23
N THR A 497 -37.69 -3.13 -0.01
CA THR A 497 -38.28 -4.42 -0.43
C THR A 497 -37.39 -5.63 -0.15
N GLY A 498 -36.17 -5.42 0.35
CA GLY A 498 -35.15 -6.45 0.56
C GLY A 498 -34.09 -6.48 -0.55
N GLY A 499 -32.89 -6.96 -0.17
CA GLY A 499 -31.70 -7.01 -1.04
C GLY A 499 -30.81 -5.77 -0.90
N ASN A 500 -29.52 -5.93 -1.21
CA ASN A 500 -28.54 -4.84 -1.16
C ASN A 500 -28.74 -3.89 -2.35
N ALA A 501 -28.58 -2.59 -2.11
CA ALA A 501 -28.69 -1.55 -3.12
C ALA A 501 -27.32 -1.05 -3.59
N GLY A 502 -27.27 -0.53 -4.82
CA GLY A 502 -26.09 0.08 -5.41
C GLY A 502 -24.98 -0.90 -5.83
N PRO A 503 -23.80 -0.37 -6.18
CA PRO A 503 -22.66 -1.15 -6.65
C PRO A 503 -22.23 -2.22 -5.65
N HIS A 504 -21.63 -3.31 -6.15
CA HIS A 504 -21.23 -4.47 -5.33
C HIS A 504 -22.39 -5.04 -4.50
N ASN A 505 -23.49 -5.42 -5.17
CA ASN A 505 -24.73 -5.87 -4.53
C ASN A 505 -24.63 -7.21 -3.76
N TRP A 506 -23.47 -7.86 -3.74
CA TRP A 506 -23.20 -9.00 -2.86
C TRP A 506 -22.99 -8.61 -1.40
N THR A 507 -22.77 -7.31 -1.09
CA THR A 507 -22.68 -6.77 0.27
C THR A 507 -23.56 -5.54 0.47
N SER A 508 -24.05 -5.29 1.69
CA SER A 508 -24.77 -4.06 2.05
C SER A 508 -23.82 -2.88 2.23
N PHE A 509 -22.57 -3.10 2.63
CA PHE A 509 -21.58 -2.05 2.89
C PHE A 509 -20.94 -1.56 1.60
N LYS A 510 -21.09 -0.27 1.32
CA LYS A 510 -20.66 0.36 0.07
C LYS A 510 -19.20 0.82 0.13
N GLU A 511 -18.58 0.98 -1.03
CA GLU A 511 -17.19 1.41 -1.16
C GLU A 511 -17.06 2.90 -0.82
N PHE A 512 -16.20 3.20 0.16
CA PHE A 512 -15.90 4.57 0.56
C PHE A 512 -15.18 5.33 -0.57
N GLY A 513 -15.52 6.60 -0.78
CA GLY A 513 -14.91 7.46 -1.79
C GLY A 513 -15.51 7.27 -3.19
N ARG A 514 -15.83 6.04 -3.59
CA ARG A 514 -16.50 5.77 -4.89
C ARG A 514 -18.01 5.87 -4.83
N ASN A 515 -18.65 5.42 -3.76
CA ASN A 515 -20.12 5.41 -3.66
C ASN A 515 -20.65 6.54 -2.77
N TYR A 516 -19.89 6.93 -1.76
CA TYR A 516 -20.21 8.03 -0.86
C TYR A 516 -18.94 8.66 -0.33
N LEU A 517 -19.01 9.95 0.04
CA LEU A 517 -17.87 10.69 0.59
C LEU A 517 -18.35 11.71 1.62
N PRO A 518 -17.88 11.66 2.87
CA PRO A 518 -18.12 12.73 3.83
C PRO A 518 -17.22 13.93 3.52
N SER A 519 -17.78 15.13 3.64
CA SER A 519 -17.01 16.38 3.67
C SER A 519 -17.26 17.06 5.00
N TYR A 520 -16.29 16.96 5.90
CA TYR A 520 -16.35 17.63 7.20
C TYR A 520 -16.23 19.15 7.07
N ALA A 521 -15.63 19.66 5.99
CA ALA A 521 -15.50 21.09 5.74
C ALA A 521 -16.82 21.74 5.29
N SER A 522 -17.61 21.04 4.46
CA SER A 522 -18.93 21.51 4.01
C SER A 522 -20.10 20.94 4.81
N ASN A 523 -19.84 20.10 5.82
CA ASN A 523 -20.87 19.45 6.65
C ASN A 523 -21.91 18.69 5.82
N GLU A 524 -21.45 17.83 4.91
CA GLU A 524 -22.32 17.02 4.07
C GLU A 524 -21.77 15.62 3.82
N ILE A 525 -22.66 14.67 3.51
CA ILE A 525 -22.30 13.36 2.97
C ILE A 525 -22.81 13.29 1.54
N LYS A 526 -21.89 13.24 0.57
CA LYS A 526 -22.22 13.11 -0.85
C LYS A 526 -22.48 11.65 -1.18
N LEU A 527 -23.57 11.36 -1.90
CA LEU A 527 -23.75 10.07 -2.58
C LEU A 527 -23.41 10.27 -4.06
N THR A 528 -22.53 9.44 -4.61
CA THR A 528 -21.99 9.71 -5.94
C THR A 528 -22.96 9.29 -7.04
N GLN A 529 -22.75 9.84 -8.24
CA GLN A 529 -23.48 9.37 -9.42
C GLN A 529 -23.21 7.88 -9.69
N GLY A 530 -21.99 7.40 -9.44
CA GLY A 530 -21.64 5.98 -9.56
C GLY A 530 -22.50 5.09 -8.67
N PHE A 531 -22.81 5.52 -7.44
CA PHE A 531 -23.76 4.83 -6.58
C PHE A 531 -25.15 4.76 -7.23
N PHE A 532 -25.69 5.91 -7.68
CA PHE A 532 -27.04 5.97 -8.23
C PHE A 532 -27.22 5.28 -9.58
N ASN A 533 -26.15 5.12 -10.37
CA ASN A 533 -26.18 4.40 -11.65
C ASN A 533 -26.57 2.92 -11.47
N GLU A 534 -26.33 2.35 -10.28
CA GLU A 534 -26.65 0.96 -9.94
C GLU A 534 -27.76 0.84 -8.88
N VAL A 535 -28.50 1.93 -8.62
CA VAL A 535 -29.67 1.95 -7.74
C VAL A 535 -30.95 2.06 -8.58
N ASN A 536 -31.82 1.08 -8.41
CA ASN A 536 -33.15 1.07 -9.01
C ASN A 536 -34.05 2.17 -8.41
N ASP A 537 -35.06 2.60 -9.16
CA ASP A 537 -36.10 3.47 -8.63
C ASP A 537 -36.84 2.78 -7.48
N GLY A 538 -37.18 3.55 -6.45
CA GLY A 538 -37.76 3.04 -5.21
C GLY A 538 -37.08 3.59 -3.97
N VAL A 539 -37.37 2.93 -2.84
CA VAL A 539 -36.90 3.33 -1.52
C VAL A 539 -35.68 2.51 -1.12
N VAL A 540 -34.61 3.19 -0.73
CA VAL A 540 -33.39 2.60 -0.16
C VAL A 540 -33.22 3.10 1.27
N ILE A 541 -32.92 2.19 2.18
CA ILE A 541 -32.56 2.46 3.56
C ILE A 541 -31.03 2.44 3.64
N LEU A 542 -30.47 3.54 4.12
CA LEU A 542 -29.04 3.71 4.38
C LEU A 542 -28.80 3.61 5.88
N LYS A 543 -27.64 3.06 6.26
CA LYS A 543 -27.13 3.13 7.63
C LYS A 543 -25.71 3.66 7.60
N PHE A 544 -25.50 4.81 8.21
CA PHE A 544 -24.19 5.43 8.34
C PHE A 544 -23.57 4.99 9.66
N HIS A 545 -22.46 4.27 9.58
CA HIS A 545 -21.70 3.78 10.73
C HIS A 545 -20.55 4.74 11.02
N PHE A 546 -20.49 5.25 12.24
CA PHE A 546 -19.47 6.21 12.68
C PHE A 546 -18.45 5.54 13.60
N TRP A 547 -17.23 6.11 13.64
CA TRP A 547 -16.13 5.60 14.45
C TRP A 547 -16.39 5.66 15.96
N SER A 548 -17.27 6.53 16.44
CA SER A 548 -17.73 6.50 17.84
C SER A 548 -18.62 5.30 18.19
N GLY A 549 -19.07 4.54 17.18
CA GLY A 549 -20.06 3.47 17.30
C GLY A 549 -21.51 3.92 17.03
N ALA A 550 -21.75 5.21 16.77
CA ALA A 550 -23.07 5.69 16.36
C ALA A 550 -23.49 5.09 15.00
N ILE A 551 -24.77 4.74 14.87
CA ILE A 551 -25.37 4.28 13.62
C ILE A 551 -26.59 5.16 13.33
N ILE A 552 -26.57 5.89 12.22
CA ILE A 552 -27.66 6.78 11.82
C ILE A 552 -28.36 6.20 10.60
N GLU A 553 -29.65 5.92 10.73
CA GLU A 553 -30.49 5.50 9.61
C GLU A 553 -30.91 6.72 8.78
N TYR A 554 -30.99 6.54 7.47
CA TYR A 554 -31.46 7.54 6.54
C TYR A 554 -32.20 6.88 5.39
N LYS A 555 -33.26 7.51 4.89
CA LYS A 555 -34.05 6.96 3.78
C LYS A 555 -33.85 7.82 2.54
N ILE A 556 -33.61 7.19 1.40
CA ILE A 556 -33.67 7.86 0.10
C ILE A 556 -34.78 7.25 -0.77
N THR A 557 -35.47 8.08 -1.54
CA THR A 557 -36.39 7.68 -2.60
C THR A 557 -35.83 8.16 -3.93
N LYS A 558 -35.57 7.23 -4.85
CA LYS A 558 -35.12 7.53 -6.22
C LYS A 558 -36.28 7.39 -7.20
N ASN A 559 -36.47 8.40 -8.05
CA ASN A 559 -37.41 8.39 -9.16
C ASN A 559 -36.75 9.03 -10.40
N GLY A 560 -36.33 8.19 -11.35
CA GLY A 560 -35.47 8.61 -12.45
C GLY A 560 -34.17 9.24 -11.93
N THR A 561 -33.97 10.53 -12.25
CA THR A 561 -32.81 11.30 -11.78
C THR A 561 -33.07 12.05 -10.48
N SER A 562 -34.32 12.09 -9.98
CA SER A 562 -34.70 12.82 -8.76
C SER A 562 -34.47 11.97 -7.52
N ILE A 563 -33.86 12.56 -6.49
CA ILE A 563 -33.59 11.94 -5.20
C ILE A 563 -34.20 12.79 -4.09
N THR A 564 -35.01 12.17 -3.23
CA THR A 564 -35.48 12.75 -1.97
C THR A 564 -34.92 11.94 -0.80
N GLY A 565 -34.20 12.60 0.08
CA GLY A 565 -33.66 12.07 1.33
C GLY A 565 -34.47 12.50 2.54
N THR A 566 -34.70 11.58 3.47
CA THR A 566 -35.42 11.84 4.72
C THR A 566 -34.59 11.30 5.88
N ALA A 567 -34.28 12.17 6.82
CA ALA A 567 -33.68 11.77 8.09
C ALA A 567 -34.70 10.98 8.92
N SER A 568 -34.22 9.93 9.61
CA SER A 568 -35.04 9.10 10.49
C SER A 568 -35.40 9.77 11.81
#